data_AF-A0A2N2HXW4-F1
#
_entry.id   AF-A0A2N2HXW4-F1
#
_cell.length_a   1.000
_cell.length_b   1.000
_cell.length_c   1.000
_cell.angle_alpha   90.00
_cell.angle_beta   90.00
_cell.angle_gamma   90.00
#
_symmetry.space_group_name_H-M   'P 1'
#
loop_
_entity.id
_entity.type
_entity.pdbx_description
1 polymer ?
#
loop_
_entity_poly.entity_id
_entity_poly.type
_entity_poly.pdbx_seq_one_letter_code
_entity_poly.pdbx_strand_id
1 'polypeptide(L)'
;MPVFVQSVKYSFMANESTNWYFMEQNWRGMSVMRGPFTTSQIQAFLKTGEITGSTLIRYGSTTLWRPLRDRQTFAAMVGEVEVKRARSEFCTKYGTGIIIVALIAGVVIYTQIQSPRYLFKSGNFVGNPLSSQKVLTADNPVGRRASREVLTREAIIILTNNARVLNRLPALRTNLLLNTIAESRAKDMLEKQYFAHVSPTGQQASDIAQSVGYQYKIIAENIGNGDFYTNKKIVDGWMQSPGHRRNILSSEVEEIGAAVLKGKMNGMETYISVQIFGLQSPPVSQRTCVAPSESLLNDIELKKAEINSLNDQIDSIKQELDAENESIATDQRYTYGDSRKIHNLNVKISAYNEKSRWYNRLVADTQGKAAVLESMVNRYNKMLQMYNDCRASN
;
A
#
# COMPACT_ATOMS: atom_id res chain seq x y z
N MET A 1 -37.81 -27.85 -53.81
CA MET A 1 -37.46 -26.41 -53.99
C MET A 1 -37.12 -25.81 -52.62
N PRO A 2 -36.34 -24.72 -52.56
CA PRO A 2 -35.55 -24.34 -51.37
C PRO A 2 -36.37 -23.47 -50.38
N VAL A 3 -35.86 -23.01 -49.23
CA VAL A 3 -35.06 -21.78 -49.14
C VAL A 3 -34.31 -21.68 -47.78
N PHE A 4 -32.98 -21.65 -47.90
CA PHE A 4 -31.98 -20.82 -47.21
C PHE A 4 -31.70 -20.88 -45.69
N VAL A 5 -30.39 -20.94 -45.42
CA VAL A 5 -29.73 -20.43 -44.21
C VAL A 5 -29.92 -18.91 -44.11
N GLN A 6 -30.26 -18.40 -42.94
CA GLN A 6 -29.89 -17.04 -42.58
C GLN A 6 -29.37 -16.95 -41.14
N SER A 7 -28.30 -16.19 -40.98
CA SER A 7 -27.55 -16.04 -39.75
C SER A 7 -28.30 -15.20 -38.72
N VAL A 8 -28.31 -15.68 -37.46
CA VAL A 8 -28.48 -14.76 -36.33
C VAL A 8 -27.23 -13.90 -36.27
N LYS A 9 -27.35 -12.65 -36.72
CA LYS A 9 -26.28 -11.65 -36.70
C LYS A 9 -25.90 -11.35 -35.25
N TYR A 10 -24.74 -11.83 -34.82
CA TYR A 10 -23.94 -11.09 -33.84
C TYR A 10 -23.43 -9.81 -34.50
N SER A 11 -24.22 -8.73 -34.39
CA SER A 11 -23.75 -7.36 -34.58
C SER A 11 -24.71 -6.43 -33.82
N PHE A 12 -24.31 -5.83 -32.71
CA PHE A 12 -23.11 -5.01 -32.64
C PHE A 12 -21.85 -5.74 -32.18
N MET A 13 -20.88 -5.83 -33.10
CA MET A 13 -19.47 -5.72 -32.69
C MET A 13 -19.26 -4.31 -32.16
N ALA A 14 -19.46 -4.15 -30.85
CA ALA A 14 -18.92 -3.02 -30.11
C ALA A 14 -17.39 -3.16 -30.19
N ASN A 15 -16.80 -2.57 -31.23
CA ASN A 15 -15.42 -2.73 -31.66
C ASN A 15 -14.48 -2.92 -30.45
N GLU A 16 -14.01 -4.15 -30.22
CA GLU A 16 -13.28 -4.49 -28.99
C GLU A 16 -11.96 -3.71 -28.87
N SER A 17 -11.50 -3.07 -29.93
CA SER A 17 -10.33 -2.18 -29.92
C SER A 17 -10.60 -0.77 -29.40
N THR A 18 -11.86 -0.34 -29.22
CA THR A 18 -12.22 1.07 -28.90
C THR A 18 -13.20 1.27 -27.74
N ASN A 19 -13.34 0.29 -26.84
CA ASN A 19 -14.22 0.41 -25.67
C ASN A 19 -13.43 0.40 -24.35
N TRP A 20 -13.93 1.10 -23.33
CA TRP A 20 -13.32 1.11 -22.01
C TRP A 20 -13.76 -0.08 -21.16
N TYR A 21 -12.85 -0.55 -20.33
CA TYR A 21 -13.13 -1.54 -19.28
C TYR A 21 -12.48 -1.07 -17.98
N PHE A 22 -13.10 -1.32 -16.83
CA PHE A 22 -12.49 -1.08 -15.50
C PHE A 22 -12.51 -2.33 -14.63
N MET A 23 -11.63 -2.39 -13.63
CA MET A 23 -11.61 -3.45 -12.62
C MET A 23 -12.35 -3.00 -11.36
N GLU A 24 -13.33 -3.78 -10.94
CA GLU A 24 -14.12 -3.57 -9.73
C GLU A 24 -13.81 -4.68 -8.72
N GLN A 25 -13.64 -4.35 -7.45
CA GLN A 25 -13.53 -5.38 -6.40
C GLN A 25 -14.94 -5.86 -6.04
N ASN A 26 -15.21 -7.15 -6.21
CA ASN A 26 -16.45 -7.72 -5.71
C ASN A 26 -16.43 -7.83 -4.16
N TRP A 27 -17.56 -8.20 -3.56
CA TRP A 27 -17.71 -8.36 -2.11
C TRP A 27 -16.76 -9.40 -1.46
N ARG A 28 -16.06 -10.22 -2.26
CA ARG A 28 -15.02 -11.17 -1.81
C ARG A 28 -13.60 -10.64 -2.01
N GLY A 29 -13.42 -9.40 -2.44
CA GLY A 29 -12.10 -8.81 -2.72
C GLY A 29 -11.42 -9.37 -3.97
N MET A 30 -12.17 -10.00 -4.89
CA MET A 30 -11.65 -10.42 -6.19
C MET A 30 -11.92 -9.35 -7.24
N SER A 31 -10.91 -9.02 -8.04
CA SER A 31 -11.02 -8.00 -9.07
C SER A 31 -11.70 -8.56 -10.32
N VAL A 32 -12.91 -8.06 -10.61
CA VAL A 32 -13.74 -8.46 -11.75
C VAL A 32 -13.69 -7.37 -12.84
N MET A 33 -13.58 -7.80 -14.10
CA MET A 33 -13.62 -6.89 -15.25
C MET A 33 -15.04 -6.41 -15.54
N ARG A 34 -15.21 -5.11 -15.75
CA ARG A 34 -16.50 -4.47 -16.07
C ARG A 34 -16.38 -3.70 -17.38
N GLY A 35 -17.33 -3.88 -18.29
CA GLY A 35 -17.38 -3.26 -19.63
C GLY A 35 -18.04 -4.19 -20.65
N PRO A 36 -18.08 -3.83 -21.94
CA PRO A 36 -17.54 -2.60 -22.52
C PRO A 36 -18.33 -1.34 -22.15
N PHE A 37 -17.63 -0.22 -21.99
CA PHE A 37 -18.23 1.10 -21.72
C PHE A 37 -17.72 2.17 -22.69
N THR A 38 -18.58 3.15 -22.97
CA THR A 38 -18.22 4.40 -23.67
C THR A 38 -17.46 5.35 -22.75
N THR A 39 -16.65 6.25 -23.32
CA THR A 39 -15.94 7.31 -22.58
C THR A 39 -16.90 8.13 -21.71
N SER A 40 -18.11 8.42 -22.21
CA SER A 40 -19.18 9.10 -21.48
C SER A 40 -19.68 8.35 -20.24
N GLN A 41 -19.75 7.02 -20.28
CA GLN A 41 -20.14 6.21 -19.12
C GLN A 41 -19.04 6.20 -18.06
N ILE A 42 -17.78 6.02 -18.48
CA ILE A 42 -16.61 6.15 -17.60
C ILE A 42 -16.57 7.53 -16.91
N GLN A 43 -16.88 8.61 -17.64
CA GLN A 43 -17.01 9.94 -17.04
C GLN A 43 -18.17 10.08 -16.07
N ALA A 44 -19.32 9.42 -16.33
CA ALA A 44 -20.44 9.39 -15.39
C ALA A 44 -20.03 8.68 -14.10
N PHE A 45 -19.42 7.49 -14.20
CA PHE A 45 -18.90 6.73 -13.06
C PHE A 45 -17.85 7.50 -12.25
N LEU A 46 -17.00 8.31 -12.91
CA LEU A 46 -16.04 9.17 -12.23
C LEU A 46 -16.72 10.35 -11.49
N LYS A 47 -17.82 10.88 -12.03
CA LYS A 47 -18.61 11.95 -11.40
C LYS A 47 -19.47 11.44 -10.23
N THR A 48 -19.98 10.22 -10.30
CA THR A 48 -20.73 9.57 -9.20
C THR A 48 -19.82 9.00 -8.12
N GLY A 49 -18.52 8.86 -8.39
CA GLY A 49 -17.54 8.25 -7.48
C GLY A 49 -17.50 6.72 -7.53
N GLU A 50 -18.26 6.10 -8.44
CA GLU A 50 -18.29 4.66 -8.69
C GLU A 50 -16.93 4.13 -9.19
N ILE A 51 -16.19 4.96 -9.93
CA ILE A 51 -14.76 4.76 -10.19
C ILE A 51 -13.96 5.97 -9.72
N THR A 52 -12.70 5.75 -9.35
CA THR A 52 -11.81 6.78 -8.79
C THR A 52 -10.48 6.81 -9.53
N GLY A 53 -9.61 7.77 -9.21
CA GLY A 53 -8.28 7.88 -9.81
C GLY A 53 -7.37 6.66 -9.60
N SER A 54 -7.68 5.77 -8.64
CA SER A 54 -6.96 4.50 -8.42
C SER A 54 -7.56 3.31 -9.19
N THR A 55 -8.79 3.41 -9.70
CA THR A 55 -9.43 2.34 -10.46
C THR A 55 -8.58 1.99 -11.68
N LEU A 56 -8.27 0.70 -11.85
CA LEU A 56 -7.58 0.19 -13.03
C LEU A 56 -8.55 0.16 -14.22
N ILE A 57 -8.13 0.77 -15.32
CA ILE A 57 -8.90 0.93 -16.54
C ILE A 57 -8.01 0.59 -17.75
N ARG A 58 -8.61 0.11 -18.84
CA ARG A 58 -7.95 -0.08 -20.14
C ARG A 58 -8.86 0.35 -21.29
N TYR A 59 -8.26 0.67 -22.43
CA TYR A 59 -8.96 1.05 -23.66
C TYR A 59 -8.74 -0.01 -24.73
N GLY A 60 -9.81 -0.72 -25.09
CA GLY A 60 -9.78 -1.90 -25.92
C GLY A 60 -9.27 -3.16 -25.22
N SER A 61 -9.44 -4.31 -25.88
CA SER A 61 -9.15 -5.63 -25.34
C SER A 61 -7.65 -5.97 -25.23
N THR A 62 -6.79 -5.23 -25.93
CA THR A 62 -5.34 -5.50 -26.06
C THR A 62 -4.43 -4.58 -25.25
N THR A 63 -4.94 -3.48 -24.68
CA THR A 63 -4.11 -2.56 -23.89
C THR A 63 -3.93 -3.01 -22.44
N LEU A 64 -2.81 -2.61 -21.84
CA LEU A 64 -2.49 -2.89 -20.44
C LEU A 64 -3.41 -2.11 -19.50
N TRP A 65 -3.79 -2.75 -18.41
CA TRP A 65 -4.50 -2.14 -17.29
C TRP A 65 -3.64 -1.04 -16.64
N ARG A 66 -4.20 0.17 -16.50
CA ARG A 66 -3.53 1.30 -15.86
C ARG A 66 -4.48 2.05 -14.93
N PRO A 67 -3.98 2.66 -13.82
CA PRO A 67 -4.80 3.53 -12.99
C PRO A 67 -5.32 4.73 -13.80
N LEU A 68 -6.57 5.12 -13.56
CA LEU A 68 -7.20 6.28 -14.21
C LEU A 68 -6.40 7.59 -14.08
N ARG A 69 -5.65 7.76 -12.98
CA ARG A 69 -4.74 8.89 -12.74
C ARG A 69 -3.47 8.92 -13.60
N ASP A 70 -3.17 7.89 -14.39
CA ASP A 70 -2.03 7.92 -15.31
C ASP A 70 -2.25 8.97 -16.39
N ARG A 71 -1.26 9.86 -16.60
CA ARG A 71 -1.36 11.03 -17.47
C ARG A 71 -1.66 10.66 -18.92
N GLN A 72 -1.19 9.51 -19.41
CA GLN A 72 -1.52 9.00 -20.75
C GLN A 72 -2.97 8.50 -20.83
N THR A 73 -3.43 7.78 -19.81
CA THR A 73 -4.80 7.24 -19.71
C THR A 73 -5.82 8.37 -19.58
N PHE A 74 -5.53 9.35 -18.74
CA PHE A 74 -6.30 10.58 -18.59
C PHE A 74 -6.29 11.40 -19.88
N ALA A 75 -5.15 11.56 -20.56
CA ALA A 75 -5.10 12.24 -21.87
C ALA A 75 -5.89 11.50 -22.97
N ALA A 76 -6.00 10.17 -22.93
CA ALA A 76 -6.86 9.43 -23.85
C ALA A 76 -8.36 9.66 -23.57
N MET A 77 -8.78 9.73 -22.30
CA MET A 77 -10.17 10.08 -21.94
C MET A 77 -10.51 11.54 -22.21
N VAL A 78 -9.58 12.45 -21.90
CA VAL A 78 -9.75 13.88 -22.13
C VAL A 78 -9.61 14.21 -23.61
N GLY A 79 -8.85 13.45 -24.40
CA GLY A 79 -8.68 13.68 -25.85
C GLY A 79 -10.00 13.65 -26.64
N GLU A 80 -10.92 12.74 -26.35
CA GLU A 80 -12.26 12.78 -26.97
C GLU A 80 -13.11 13.96 -26.46
N VAL A 81 -12.91 14.35 -25.21
CA VAL A 81 -13.71 15.37 -24.51
C VAL A 81 -13.28 16.75 -24.94
N GLU A 82 -11.99 17.03 -25.04
CA GLU A 82 -11.44 18.23 -25.64
C GLU A 82 -11.72 18.26 -27.14
N VAL A 83 -11.71 17.15 -27.89
CA VAL A 83 -12.11 17.20 -29.31
C VAL A 83 -13.62 17.48 -29.49
N LYS A 84 -14.51 16.92 -28.66
CA LYS A 84 -15.96 17.21 -28.74
C LYS A 84 -16.34 18.56 -28.12
N ARG A 85 -15.72 18.95 -27.01
CA ARG A 85 -15.92 20.24 -26.34
C ARG A 85 -15.27 21.38 -27.12
N ALA A 86 -14.08 21.19 -27.68
CA ALA A 86 -13.53 22.12 -28.67
C ALA A 86 -14.44 22.14 -29.90
N ARG A 87 -14.88 21.04 -30.52
CA ARG A 87 -15.86 21.14 -31.63
C ARG A 87 -17.12 21.93 -31.28
N SER A 88 -17.61 21.83 -30.05
CA SER A 88 -18.76 22.60 -29.55
C SER A 88 -18.45 24.10 -29.35
N GLU A 89 -17.38 24.42 -28.60
CA GLU A 89 -16.99 25.78 -28.19
C GLU A 89 -16.21 26.53 -29.29
N PHE A 90 -15.55 25.83 -30.21
CA PHE A 90 -14.78 26.38 -31.34
C PHE A 90 -15.69 26.77 -32.51
N CYS A 91 -16.65 25.91 -32.88
CA CYS A 91 -17.63 26.23 -33.92
C CYS A 91 -18.61 27.35 -33.51
N THR A 92 -18.76 27.62 -32.22
CA THR A 92 -19.56 28.76 -31.71
C THR A 92 -18.73 30.04 -31.46
N LYS A 93 -17.39 29.96 -31.39
CA LYS A 93 -16.55 31.12 -30.99
C LYS A 93 -15.50 31.58 -32.00
N TYR A 94 -15.00 30.72 -32.90
CA TYR A 94 -13.84 31.04 -33.76
C TYR A 94 -13.95 30.57 -35.22
N GLY A 95 -15.16 30.56 -35.80
CA GLY A 95 -15.44 30.14 -37.18
C GLY A 95 -14.71 30.90 -38.31
N THR A 96 -13.84 31.86 -38.02
CA THR A 96 -13.11 32.70 -38.99
C THR A 96 -11.61 32.90 -38.66
N GLY A 97 -11.07 32.23 -37.62
CA GLY A 97 -9.81 32.67 -36.97
C GLY A 97 -8.49 31.94 -37.31
N ILE A 98 -8.48 30.81 -38.03
CA ILE A 98 -7.24 30.03 -38.26
C ILE A 98 -6.69 30.21 -39.69
N ILE A 99 -5.76 31.15 -39.85
CA ILE A 99 -4.74 31.13 -40.94
C ILE A 99 -3.33 31.55 -40.45
N ILE A 100 -3.21 32.45 -39.46
CA ILE A 100 -1.97 33.27 -39.33
C ILE A 100 -0.87 32.71 -38.39
N VAL A 101 -1.19 31.91 -37.36
CA VAL A 101 -0.20 31.57 -36.30
C VAL A 101 0.74 30.41 -36.66
N ALA A 102 0.43 29.60 -37.68
CA ALA A 102 1.24 28.43 -38.06
C ALA A 102 2.63 28.77 -38.62
N LEU A 103 2.90 30.03 -38.99
CA LEU A 103 4.14 30.46 -39.65
C LEU A 103 5.28 30.85 -38.69
N ILE A 104 5.02 31.05 -37.40
CA ILE A 104 6.00 31.64 -36.47
C ILE A 104 6.81 30.56 -35.71
N ALA A 105 6.28 29.35 -35.55
CA ALA A 105 6.95 28.27 -34.79
C ALA A 105 8.18 27.66 -35.49
N GLY A 106 8.36 27.87 -36.81
CA GLY A 106 9.44 27.24 -37.58
C GLY A 106 10.82 27.88 -37.48
N VAL A 107 10.93 29.12 -36.98
CA VAL A 107 12.16 29.94 -37.13
C VAL A 107 13.11 29.86 -35.93
N VAL A 108 12.62 29.51 -34.74
CA VAL A 108 13.38 29.63 -33.47
C VAL A 108 14.37 28.46 -33.24
N ILE A 109 14.20 27.33 -33.92
CA ILE A 109 15.00 26.10 -33.67
C ILE A 109 16.37 26.12 -34.38
N TYR A 110 16.62 27.04 -35.31
CA TYR A 110 17.74 26.94 -36.25
C TYR A 110 19.09 27.55 -35.79
N THR A 111 19.13 28.44 -34.78
CA THR A 111 20.24 29.42 -34.65
C THR A 111 21.11 29.38 -33.38
N GLN A 112 21.15 28.27 -32.61
CA GLN A 112 22.08 28.14 -31.46
C GLN A 112 22.97 26.88 -31.47
N ILE A 113 23.39 26.43 -32.66
CA ILE A 113 24.46 25.42 -32.82
C ILE A 113 25.62 26.02 -33.62
N GLN A 114 26.50 26.78 -32.96
CA GLN A 114 27.95 26.89 -33.23
C GLN A 114 28.64 27.67 -32.08
N SER A 115 29.91 27.35 -31.80
CA SER A 115 30.78 28.07 -30.84
C SER A 115 32.11 28.44 -31.52
N PRO A 116 32.95 29.32 -30.93
CA PRO A 116 34.19 28.82 -30.31
C PRO A 116 34.73 29.63 -29.10
N ARG A 117 35.93 29.26 -28.60
CA ARG A 117 36.58 29.62 -27.31
C ARG A 117 37.59 30.79 -27.40
N TYR A 118 38.12 31.22 -26.22
CA TYR A 118 39.46 31.83 -25.87
C TYR A 118 39.34 33.05 -24.90
N LEU A 119 40.26 33.42 -23.98
CA LEU A 119 41.27 32.69 -23.14
C LEU A 119 41.88 33.61 -22.03
N PHE A 120 42.75 33.05 -21.17
CA PHE A 120 43.88 33.66 -20.37
C PHE A 120 43.71 34.35 -18.98
N LYS A 121 44.33 33.71 -17.96
CA LYS A 121 45.16 34.18 -16.80
C LYS A 121 44.69 35.32 -15.83
N SER A 122 45.24 35.47 -14.61
CA SER A 122 45.78 34.59 -13.54
C SER A 122 46.37 35.48 -12.41
N GLY A 123 46.25 35.12 -11.13
CA GLY A 123 46.94 35.84 -10.05
C GLY A 123 47.09 35.00 -8.78
N ASN A 124 48.34 34.84 -8.31
CA ASN A 124 48.68 34.13 -7.06
C ASN A 124 48.81 35.12 -5.90
N PHE A 125 48.63 34.65 -4.67
CA PHE A 125 49.24 35.28 -3.49
C PHE A 125 49.82 34.21 -2.55
N VAL A 126 50.99 34.48 -2.00
CA VAL A 126 51.75 33.58 -1.12
C VAL A 126 52.07 34.32 0.18
N GLY A 127 51.88 33.65 1.32
CA GLY A 127 52.31 34.09 2.64
C GLY A 127 52.37 32.87 3.55
N ASN A 128 53.54 32.60 4.14
CA ASN A 128 53.87 31.31 4.78
C ASN A 128 54.52 31.58 6.18
N PRO A 129 55.04 30.60 6.94
CA PRO A 129 54.33 30.04 8.09
C PRO A 129 55.08 30.24 9.43
N LEU A 130 54.52 29.70 10.53
CA LEU A 130 55.29 29.38 11.74
C LEU A 130 55.16 27.90 12.14
N SER A 131 56.33 27.27 12.31
CA SER A 131 56.54 25.96 12.96
C SER A 131 56.50 26.19 14.48
N SER A 132 55.96 25.31 15.33
CA SER A 132 56.43 23.96 15.67
C SER A 132 55.40 23.30 16.63
N GLN A 133 55.47 22.06 17.10
CA GLN A 133 56.56 21.09 17.16
C GLN A 133 55.99 19.65 17.17
N LYS A 134 56.79 18.68 16.72
CA LYS A 134 56.39 17.27 16.54
C LYS A 134 56.75 16.46 17.79
N VAL A 135 55.76 15.94 18.53
CA VAL A 135 55.98 14.86 19.50
C VAL A 135 55.66 13.52 18.82
N LEU A 136 56.64 12.62 18.85
CA LEU A 136 56.50 11.24 18.37
C LEU A 136 56.11 10.34 19.54
N THR A 137 54.88 9.86 19.57
CA THR A 137 54.56 8.56 20.18
C THR A 137 53.80 7.74 19.15
N ALA A 138 54.38 6.62 18.73
CA ALA A 138 53.70 5.65 17.90
C ALA A 138 52.80 4.81 18.81
N ASP A 139 51.49 4.86 18.59
CA ASP A 139 50.55 3.79 18.86
C ASP A 139 49.24 4.09 18.10
N ASN A 140 48.71 3.10 17.38
CA ASN A 140 47.57 3.26 16.47
C ASN A 140 46.95 1.85 16.26
N PRO A 141 45.65 1.69 15.91
CA PRO A 141 44.53 2.63 15.99
C PRO A 141 43.30 2.05 16.73
N VAL A 142 42.49 2.88 17.40
CA VAL A 142 41.03 2.62 17.48
C VAL A 142 40.26 3.89 17.21
N GLY A 143 40.04 4.16 15.92
CA GLY A 143 38.94 5.03 15.50
C GLY A 143 37.62 4.36 15.86
N ARG A 144 37.09 4.61 17.07
CA ARG A 144 35.73 4.25 17.46
C ARG A 144 34.75 5.02 16.58
N ARG A 145 34.44 4.46 15.42
CA ARG A 145 33.25 4.78 14.64
C ARG A 145 32.08 4.66 15.61
N ALA A 146 31.37 5.77 15.88
CA ALA A 146 30.32 5.78 16.90
C ALA A 146 29.32 4.66 16.61
N SER A 147 29.20 3.70 17.53
CA SER A 147 28.33 2.54 17.37
C SER A 147 26.89 3.03 17.28
N ARG A 148 26.23 2.77 16.16
CA ARG A 148 24.86 3.20 15.91
C ARG A 148 23.92 2.54 16.92
N GLU A 149 23.11 3.35 17.59
CA GLU A 149 22.15 2.84 18.59
C GLU A 149 21.03 2.06 17.90
N VAL A 150 20.52 1.01 18.54
CA VAL A 150 19.26 0.38 18.11
C VAL A 150 18.12 1.33 18.46
N LEU A 151 17.38 1.77 17.45
CA LEU A 151 16.28 2.70 17.65
C LEU A 151 15.01 1.93 18.04
N THR A 152 14.39 2.30 19.17
CA THR A 152 13.26 1.57 19.75
C THR A 152 12.14 2.51 20.22
N ARG A 153 10.89 2.03 20.22
CA ARG A 153 9.75 2.82 20.71
C ARG A 153 9.87 3.13 22.20
N GLU A 154 10.43 2.19 22.97
CA GLU A 154 10.57 2.27 24.42
C GLU A 154 11.55 3.40 24.78
N ALA A 155 12.70 3.47 24.11
CA ALA A 155 13.66 4.55 24.30
C ALA A 155 13.08 5.92 23.92
N ILE A 156 12.32 6.01 22.82
CA ILE A 156 11.62 7.23 22.41
C ILE A 156 10.61 7.69 23.48
N ILE A 157 9.81 6.78 24.03
CA ILE A 157 8.82 7.10 25.08
C ILE A 157 9.53 7.55 26.37
N ILE A 158 10.57 6.84 26.81
CA ILE A 158 11.37 7.18 28.00
C ILE A 158 11.98 8.58 27.85
N LEU A 159 12.63 8.87 26.72
CA LEU A 159 13.25 10.17 26.45
C LEU A 159 12.22 11.30 26.39
N THR A 160 11.01 11.02 25.87
CA THR A 160 9.91 11.99 25.82
C THR A 160 9.36 12.29 27.22
N ASN A 161 9.20 11.27 28.06
CA ASN A 161 8.79 11.45 29.44
C ASN A 161 9.87 12.16 30.28
N ASN A 162 11.16 11.89 30.04
CA ASN A 162 12.25 12.65 30.65
C ASN A 162 12.18 14.14 30.26
N ALA A 163 11.91 14.45 28.98
CA ALA A 163 11.70 15.83 28.53
C ALA A 163 10.51 16.50 29.22
N ARG A 164 9.39 15.78 29.44
CA ARG A 164 8.23 16.29 30.18
C ARG A 164 8.54 16.56 31.66
N VAL A 165 9.18 15.62 32.35
CA VAL A 165 9.57 15.78 33.76
C VAL A 165 10.53 16.96 33.96
N LEU A 166 11.51 17.14 33.06
CA LEU A 166 12.40 18.31 33.07
C LEU A 166 11.67 19.64 32.85
N ASN A 167 10.50 19.62 32.20
CA ASN A 167 9.62 20.79 32.02
C ASN A 167 8.46 20.81 33.05
N ARG A 168 8.58 20.06 34.17
CA ARG A 168 7.61 19.98 35.28
C ARG A 168 6.22 19.46 34.90
N LEU A 169 6.13 18.63 33.87
CA LEU A 169 4.90 17.94 33.45
C LEU A 169 4.89 16.47 33.88
N PRO A 170 3.73 15.88 34.19
CA PRO A 170 3.61 14.44 34.44
C PRO A 170 4.09 13.61 33.23
N ALA A 171 4.70 12.46 33.52
CA ALA A 171 5.01 11.45 32.52
C ALA A 171 3.72 10.87 31.92
N LEU A 172 3.72 10.63 30.62
CA LEU A 172 2.60 10.02 29.89
C LEU A 172 2.60 8.50 30.07
N ARG A 173 1.40 7.93 30.17
CA ARG A 173 1.19 6.48 30.22
C ARG A 173 1.32 5.89 28.81
N THR A 174 2.11 4.83 28.66
CA THR A 174 2.17 4.09 27.39
C THR A 174 0.82 3.42 27.11
N ASN A 175 0.25 3.65 25.93
CA ASN A 175 -0.99 3.01 25.49
C ASN A 175 -0.73 2.15 24.23
N LEU A 176 -1.18 0.89 24.26
CA LEU A 176 -0.94 -0.08 23.18
C LEU A 176 -1.69 0.25 21.88
N LEU A 177 -2.88 0.86 21.96
CA LEU A 177 -3.61 1.31 20.77
C LEU A 177 -2.88 2.49 20.10
N LEU A 178 -2.33 3.41 20.89
CA LEU A 178 -1.48 4.49 20.37
C LEU A 178 -0.19 3.96 19.71
N ASN A 179 0.40 2.89 20.23
CA ASN A 179 1.51 2.19 19.56
C ASN A 179 1.07 1.60 18.20
N THR A 180 -0.11 0.99 18.11
CA THR A 180 -0.65 0.46 16.86
C THR A 180 -0.91 1.57 15.84
N ILE A 181 -1.46 2.72 16.27
CA ILE A 181 -1.64 3.89 15.40
C ILE A 181 -0.27 4.39 14.89
N ALA A 182 0.71 4.56 15.78
CA ALA A 182 2.06 5.01 15.42
C ALA A 182 2.74 4.08 14.39
N GLU A 183 2.64 2.76 14.60
CA GLU A 183 3.14 1.77 13.64
C GLU A 183 2.44 1.83 12.29
N SER A 184 1.11 1.94 12.29
CA SER A 184 0.31 2.02 11.07
C SER A 184 0.68 3.26 10.26
N ARG A 185 0.84 4.42 10.92
CA ARG A 185 1.31 5.67 10.30
C ARG A 185 2.73 5.55 9.74
N ALA A 186 3.64 4.92 10.47
CA ALA A 186 5.02 4.71 10.02
C ALA A 186 5.11 3.74 8.82
N LYS A 187 4.33 2.65 8.83
CA LYS A 187 4.19 1.71 7.70
C LYS A 187 3.59 2.41 6.48
N ASP A 188 2.50 3.16 6.67
CA ASP A 188 1.82 3.88 5.59
C ASP A 188 2.74 4.87 4.88
N MET A 189 3.52 5.66 5.62
CA MET A 189 4.54 6.57 5.07
C MET A 189 5.62 5.85 4.27
N LEU A 190 6.10 4.70 4.75
CA LEU A 190 7.07 3.87 4.03
C LEU A 190 6.47 3.21 2.78
N GLU A 191 5.29 2.59 2.88
CA GLU A 191 4.65 1.86 1.78
C GLU A 191 4.19 2.78 0.65
N LYS A 192 3.61 3.93 0.99
CA LYS A 192 3.11 4.92 0.02
C LYS A 192 4.14 6.00 -0.34
N GLN A 193 5.40 5.88 0.12
CA GLN A 193 6.54 6.74 -0.22
C GLN A 193 6.28 8.25 0.00
N TYR A 194 5.75 8.62 1.18
CA TYR A 194 5.46 10.02 1.51
C TYR A 194 5.81 10.33 2.98
N PHE A 195 5.91 11.62 3.30
CA PHE A 195 6.17 12.08 4.66
C PHE A 195 5.30 13.29 5.00
N ALA A 196 4.11 13.03 5.54
CA ALA A 196 3.12 14.04 5.92
C ALA A 196 2.14 13.50 6.98
N HIS A 197 1.44 14.40 7.68
CA HIS A 197 0.42 14.04 8.67
C HIS A 197 -0.87 13.44 8.07
N VAL A 198 -1.11 13.65 6.77
CA VAL A 198 -2.24 13.11 6.03
C VAL A 198 -1.70 12.19 4.93
N SER A 199 -2.24 10.97 4.85
CA SER A 199 -1.90 10.00 3.81
C SER A 199 -2.35 10.46 2.43
N PRO A 200 -1.68 10.03 1.33
CA PRO A 200 -2.21 10.18 -0.02
C PRO A 200 -3.60 9.56 -0.24
N THR A 201 -4.06 8.70 0.68
CA THR A 201 -5.43 8.16 0.70
C THR A 201 -6.37 8.92 1.66
N GLY A 202 -6.02 10.14 2.09
CA GLY A 202 -6.78 10.99 3.01
C GLY A 202 -6.68 10.62 4.49
N GLN A 203 -6.21 9.42 4.81
CA GLN A 203 -6.18 8.89 6.18
C GLN A 203 -5.12 9.57 7.06
N GLN A 204 -5.50 9.93 8.28
CA GLN A 204 -4.67 10.55 9.32
C GLN A 204 -4.75 9.72 10.63
N ALA A 205 -3.90 10.03 11.62
CA ALA A 205 -3.82 9.29 12.88
C ALA A 205 -5.17 9.19 13.63
N SER A 206 -5.99 10.23 13.54
CA SER A 206 -7.35 10.36 14.07
C SER A 206 -8.33 9.33 13.49
N ASP A 207 -8.18 8.94 12.22
CA ASP A 207 -9.06 7.97 11.56
C ASP A 207 -8.64 6.53 11.91
N ILE A 208 -7.32 6.31 11.99
CA ILE A 208 -6.75 5.03 12.45
C ILE A 208 -7.13 4.80 13.92
N ALA A 209 -7.13 5.85 14.75
CA ALA A 209 -7.60 5.77 16.13
C ALA A 209 -9.03 5.21 16.23
N GLN A 210 -9.95 5.71 15.39
CA GLN A 210 -11.31 5.18 15.31
C GLN A 210 -11.33 3.71 14.86
N SER A 211 -10.55 3.34 13.83
CA SER A 211 -10.53 1.97 13.31
C SER A 211 -9.93 0.93 14.27
N VAL A 212 -9.03 1.33 15.17
CA VAL A 212 -8.49 0.46 16.24
C VAL A 212 -9.28 0.54 17.56
N GLY A 213 -10.36 1.33 17.61
CA GLY A 213 -11.21 1.46 18.80
C GLY A 213 -10.68 2.42 19.89
N TYR A 214 -9.68 3.25 19.59
CA TYR A 214 -9.23 4.30 20.50
C TYR A 214 -10.16 5.52 20.40
N GLN A 215 -11.14 5.61 21.31
CA GLN A 215 -11.98 6.79 21.46
C GLN A 215 -11.21 7.90 22.18
N TYR A 216 -11.09 9.07 21.56
CA TYR A 216 -10.27 10.18 22.07
C TYR A 216 -11.06 11.49 22.18
N LYS A 217 -10.67 12.31 23.15
CA LYS A 217 -11.01 13.74 23.22
C LYS A 217 -9.93 14.58 22.53
N ILE A 218 -8.66 14.16 22.64
CA ILE A 218 -7.51 14.80 22.00
C ILE A 218 -6.62 13.72 21.41
N ILE A 219 -6.14 13.94 20.19
CA ILE A 219 -5.07 13.18 19.56
C ILE A 219 -4.09 14.14 18.87
N ALA A 220 -2.79 13.89 18.99
CA ALA A 220 -1.76 14.67 18.31
C ALA A 220 -0.64 13.75 17.78
N GLU A 221 -0.02 14.13 16.67
CA GLU A 221 1.02 13.36 16.00
C GLU A 221 2.32 14.16 15.89
N ASN A 222 3.45 13.53 16.19
CA ASN A 222 4.78 13.95 15.76
C ASN A 222 5.31 12.93 14.74
N ILE A 223 5.88 13.39 13.63
CA ILE A 223 6.57 12.54 12.65
C ILE A 223 8.03 12.99 12.49
N GLY A 224 8.93 12.06 12.19
CA GLY A 224 10.34 12.33 11.91
C GLY A 224 10.89 11.35 10.89
N ASN A 225 11.65 11.84 9.91
CA ASN A 225 12.37 10.99 8.95
C ASN A 225 13.87 11.32 8.93
N GLY A 226 14.69 10.33 8.55
CA GLY A 226 16.11 10.53 8.29
C GLY A 226 17.02 9.42 8.81
N ASP A 227 18.33 9.64 8.63
CA ASP A 227 19.37 8.70 9.07
C ASP A 227 19.75 8.96 10.54
N PHE A 228 18.87 8.57 11.47
CA PHE A 228 19.09 8.81 12.90
C PHE A 228 20.13 7.85 13.50
N TYR A 229 21.12 8.40 14.21
CA TYR A 229 22.19 7.62 14.86
C TYR A 229 21.85 7.17 16.29
N THR A 230 20.94 7.88 16.96
CA THR A 230 20.52 7.64 18.36
C THR A 230 19.04 7.96 18.57
N ASN A 231 18.41 7.32 19.55
CA ASN A 231 17.03 7.61 19.96
C ASN A 231 16.90 9.06 20.44
N LYS A 232 17.92 9.54 21.18
CA LYS A 232 18.00 10.94 21.65
C LYS A 232 17.97 11.94 20.50
N LYS A 233 18.64 11.66 19.37
CA LYS A 233 18.67 12.58 18.22
C LYS A 233 17.28 12.84 17.63
N ILE A 234 16.38 11.84 17.67
CA ILE A 234 14.99 11.99 17.23
C ILE A 234 14.23 12.93 18.17
N VAL A 235 14.26 12.64 19.48
CA VAL A 235 13.52 13.43 20.48
C VAL A 235 14.06 14.85 20.59
N ASP A 236 15.38 15.05 20.52
CA ASP A 236 16.00 16.37 20.45
C ASP A 236 15.49 17.17 19.22
N GLY A 237 15.39 16.51 18.06
CA GLY A 237 14.86 17.13 16.83
C GLY A 237 13.40 17.56 16.95
N TRP A 238 12.56 16.75 17.59
CA TRP A 238 11.19 17.14 17.93
C TRP A 238 11.14 18.28 18.96
N MET A 239 11.97 18.25 20.00
CA MET A 239 12.04 19.29 21.04
C MET A 239 12.58 20.64 20.55
N GLN A 240 13.28 20.64 19.40
CA GLN A 240 13.75 21.84 18.69
C GLN A 240 12.72 22.39 17.69
N SER A 241 11.74 21.59 17.25
CA SER A 241 10.62 22.05 16.41
C SER A 241 9.48 22.61 17.29
N PRO A 242 9.07 23.87 17.14
CA PRO A 242 8.01 24.45 17.98
C PRO A 242 6.67 23.69 17.94
N GLY A 243 6.31 23.13 16.78
CA GLY A 243 5.09 22.33 16.63
C GLY A 243 5.19 20.99 17.36
N HIS A 244 6.26 20.23 17.13
CA HIS A 244 6.45 18.93 17.76
C HIS A 244 6.67 19.03 19.29
N ARG A 245 7.39 20.08 19.73
CA ARG A 245 7.57 20.41 21.15
C ARG A 245 6.25 20.71 21.84
N ARG A 246 5.31 21.41 21.17
CA ARG A 246 3.98 21.71 21.72
C ARG A 246 3.21 20.43 22.03
N ASN A 247 3.28 19.43 21.16
CA ASN A 247 2.66 18.12 21.40
C ASN A 247 3.32 17.39 22.58
N ILE A 248 4.66 17.33 22.62
CA ILE A 248 5.42 16.69 23.72
C ILE A 248 5.12 17.34 25.08
N LEU A 249 5.00 18.67 25.12
CA LEU A 249 4.78 19.45 26.35
C LEU A 249 3.32 19.86 26.56
N SER A 250 2.34 19.25 25.87
CA SER A 250 0.93 19.52 26.14
C SER A 250 0.53 18.94 27.50
N SER A 251 -0.10 19.76 28.35
CA SER A 251 -0.72 19.34 29.61
C SER A 251 -2.07 18.66 29.40
N GLU A 252 -2.61 18.66 28.18
CA GLU A 252 -3.95 18.15 27.86
C GLU A 252 -3.94 16.67 27.42
N VAL A 253 -2.75 16.07 27.27
CA VAL A 253 -2.57 14.66 26.90
C VAL A 253 -2.02 13.87 28.09
N GLU A 254 -2.51 12.65 28.26
CA GLU A 254 -2.17 11.74 29.36
C GLU A 254 -1.45 10.47 28.88
N GLU A 255 -1.59 10.15 27.58
CA GLU A 255 -1.12 8.90 27.00
C GLU A 255 -0.19 9.13 25.81
N ILE A 256 0.70 8.16 25.58
CA ILE A 256 1.63 8.14 24.45
C ILE A 256 1.72 6.74 23.82
N GLY A 257 1.88 6.71 22.50
CA GLY A 257 2.41 5.58 21.77
C GLY A 257 3.47 6.02 20.78
N ALA A 258 4.37 5.12 20.39
CA ALA A 258 5.44 5.40 19.45
C ALA A 258 5.79 4.22 18.56
N ALA A 259 6.39 4.52 17.41
CA ALA A 259 6.98 3.55 16.50
C ALA A 259 8.24 4.14 15.85
N VAL A 260 9.24 3.30 15.61
CA VAL A 260 10.42 3.63 14.78
C VAL A 260 10.65 2.47 13.83
N LEU A 261 10.57 2.71 12.52
CA LEU A 261 10.71 1.69 11.49
C LEU A 261 11.81 2.09 10.50
N LYS A 262 12.72 1.16 10.18
CA LYS A 262 13.67 1.32 9.08
C LYS A 262 13.00 0.87 7.78
N GLY A 263 13.19 1.63 6.70
CA GLY A 263 12.74 1.25 5.37
C GLY A 263 13.48 2.01 4.28
N LYS A 264 12.91 2.02 3.07
CA LYS A 264 13.38 2.87 1.97
C LYS A 264 12.33 3.91 1.64
N MET A 265 12.76 5.15 1.41
CA MET A 265 11.92 6.25 0.93
C MET A 265 12.67 6.98 -0.18
N ASN A 266 12.03 7.14 -1.35
CA ASN A 266 12.64 7.73 -2.55
C ASN A 266 13.98 7.07 -2.92
N GLY A 267 14.06 5.74 -2.78
CA GLY A 267 15.25 4.93 -3.08
C GLY A 267 16.34 4.92 -2.00
N MET A 268 16.32 5.84 -1.04
CA MET A 268 17.29 5.92 0.05
C MET A 268 16.82 5.15 1.29
N GLU A 269 17.73 4.49 2.01
CA GLU A 269 17.40 3.99 3.34
C GLU A 269 17.10 5.15 4.30
N THR A 270 16.07 4.99 5.12
CA THR A 270 15.67 5.99 6.12
C THR A 270 14.97 5.32 7.29
N TYR A 271 14.93 6.01 8.43
CA TYR A 271 14.03 5.67 9.53
C TYR A 271 12.82 6.60 9.49
N ILE A 272 11.62 6.05 9.66
CA ILE A 272 10.40 6.79 9.97
C ILE A 272 10.08 6.57 11.44
N SER A 273 9.97 7.67 12.18
CA SER A 273 9.63 7.71 13.59
C SER A 273 8.32 8.46 13.79
N VAL A 274 7.43 7.93 14.62
CA VAL A 274 6.11 8.51 14.89
C VAL A 274 5.85 8.48 16.40
N GLN A 275 5.31 9.58 16.93
CA GLN A 275 4.67 9.61 18.25
C GLN A 275 3.21 9.98 18.09
N ILE A 276 2.34 9.28 18.82
CA ILE A 276 0.93 9.63 18.96
C ILE A 276 0.67 9.94 20.43
N PHE A 277 0.12 11.12 20.70
CA PHE A 277 -0.29 11.56 22.03
C PHE A 277 -1.81 11.49 22.12
N GLY A 278 -2.35 11.11 23.28
CA GLY A 278 -3.78 10.92 23.46
C GLY A 278 -4.32 11.43 24.80
N LEU A 279 -5.58 11.86 24.75
CA LEU A 279 -6.48 11.91 25.90
C LEU A 279 -7.70 11.07 25.54
N GLN A 280 -7.86 9.92 26.20
CA GLN A 280 -8.97 9.01 25.93
C GLN A 280 -10.32 9.61 26.36
N SER A 281 -11.40 9.21 25.68
CA SER A 281 -12.77 9.56 26.04
C SER A 281 -13.57 8.28 26.34
N PRO A 282 -14.34 8.20 27.44
CA PRO A 282 -14.37 9.13 28.58
C PRO A 282 -13.06 9.11 29.41
N PRO A 283 -12.84 10.06 30.35
CA PRO A 283 -11.61 10.15 31.14
C PRO A 283 -11.32 8.86 31.91
N VAL A 284 -10.04 8.46 31.98
CA VAL A 284 -9.64 7.19 32.61
C VAL A 284 -9.56 7.33 34.14
N SER A 285 -10.72 7.42 34.80
CA SER A 285 -10.86 7.40 36.26
C SER A 285 -11.27 6.04 36.84
N GLN A 286 -11.48 5.02 35.99
CA GLN A 286 -11.67 3.63 36.40
C GLN A 286 -10.83 2.70 35.52
N ARG A 287 -10.14 1.74 36.15
CA ARG A 287 -9.30 0.73 35.50
C ARG A 287 -10.19 -0.40 34.96
N THR A 288 -10.86 -0.16 33.83
CA THR A 288 -11.80 -1.12 33.24
C THR A 288 -11.05 -2.24 32.53
N CYS A 289 -11.03 -3.45 33.09
CA CYS A 289 -10.49 -4.63 32.42
C CYS A 289 -11.47 -5.09 31.33
N VAL A 290 -11.12 -4.87 30.06
CA VAL A 290 -11.95 -5.25 28.91
C VAL A 290 -11.65 -6.70 28.51
N ALA A 291 -12.65 -7.57 28.60
CA ALA A 291 -12.58 -8.95 28.10
C ALA A 291 -12.54 -8.98 26.56
N PRO A 292 -11.96 -10.01 25.92
CA PRO A 292 -12.12 -10.22 24.48
C PRO A 292 -13.59 -10.36 24.09
N SER A 293 -13.97 -9.83 22.93
CA SER A 293 -15.36 -9.81 22.49
C SER A 293 -15.87 -11.20 22.07
N GLU A 294 -17.09 -11.53 22.47
CA GLU A 294 -17.79 -12.76 22.07
C GLU A 294 -17.94 -12.85 20.54
N SER A 295 -18.15 -11.72 19.85
CA SER A 295 -18.15 -11.67 18.38
C SER A 295 -16.86 -12.19 17.76
N LEU A 296 -15.68 -11.85 18.32
CA LEU A 296 -14.40 -12.33 17.79
C LEU A 296 -14.23 -13.84 18.00
N LEU A 297 -14.76 -14.38 19.11
CA LEU A 297 -14.79 -15.82 19.35
C LEU A 297 -15.69 -16.52 18.34
N ASN A 298 -16.89 -15.98 18.08
CA ASN A 298 -17.81 -16.51 17.06
C ASN A 298 -17.20 -16.48 15.65
N ASP A 299 -16.51 -15.39 15.28
CA ASP A 299 -15.81 -15.29 13.98
C ASP A 299 -14.66 -16.31 13.85
N ILE A 300 -13.98 -16.65 14.96
CA ILE A 300 -12.96 -17.71 15.02
C ILE A 300 -13.59 -19.08 14.80
N GLU A 301 -14.69 -19.41 15.48
CA GLU A 301 -15.36 -20.71 15.34
C GLU A 301 -16.00 -20.89 13.95
N LEU A 302 -16.60 -19.83 13.38
CA LEU A 302 -17.12 -19.86 12.01
C LEU A 302 -16.00 -20.12 10.98
N LYS A 303 -14.81 -19.53 11.16
CA LYS A 303 -13.66 -19.79 10.28
C LYS A 303 -13.06 -21.17 10.45
N LYS A 304 -13.03 -21.73 11.66
CA LYS A 304 -12.67 -23.14 11.88
C LYS A 304 -13.63 -24.07 11.13
N ALA A 305 -14.93 -23.84 11.23
CA ALA A 305 -15.94 -24.62 10.53
C ALA A 305 -15.81 -24.50 9.00
N GLU A 306 -15.55 -23.30 8.48
CA GLU A 306 -15.26 -23.06 7.06
C GLU A 306 -14.03 -23.89 6.60
N ILE A 307 -12.91 -23.79 7.32
CA ILE A 307 -11.68 -24.52 6.98
C ILE A 307 -11.86 -26.04 7.04
N ASN A 308 -12.59 -26.55 8.04
CA ASN A 308 -12.89 -27.98 8.14
C ASN A 308 -13.68 -28.46 6.91
N SER A 309 -14.75 -27.74 6.52
CA SER A 309 -15.54 -28.07 5.33
C SER A 309 -14.75 -27.98 4.02
N LEU A 310 -13.73 -27.11 3.95
CA LEU A 310 -12.80 -27.06 2.81
C LEU A 310 -11.82 -28.23 2.81
N ASN A 311 -11.32 -28.67 3.98
CA ASN A 311 -10.49 -29.87 4.09
C ASN A 311 -11.26 -31.14 3.66
N ASP A 312 -12.53 -31.29 4.06
CA ASP A 312 -13.38 -32.40 3.62
C ASP A 312 -13.51 -32.45 2.08
N GLN A 313 -13.64 -31.28 1.44
CA GLN A 313 -13.67 -31.17 -0.03
C GLN A 313 -12.32 -31.47 -0.68
N ILE A 314 -11.21 -31.03 -0.08
CA ILE A 314 -9.84 -31.35 -0.51
C ILE A 314 -9.65 -32.88 -0.51
N ASP A 315 -10.04 -33.56 0.57
CA ASP A 315 -9.89 -35.01 0.70
C ASP A 315 -10.79 -35.78 -0.27
N SER A 316 -12.04 -35.34 -0.50
CA SER A 316 -12.93 -35.91 -1.51
C SER A 316 -12.34 -35.83 -2.92
N ILE A 317 -11.85 -34.64 -3.31
CA ILE A 317 -11.27 -34.42 -4.65
C ILE A 317 -9.96 -35.18 -4.82
N LYS A 318 -9.19 -35.35 -3.74
CA LYS A 318 -7.97 -36.15 -3.74
C LYS A 318 -8.27 -37.63 -4.04
N GLN A 319 -9.28 -38.22 -3.37
CA GLN A 319 -9.71 -39.59 -3.64
C GLN A 319 -10.17 -39.78 -5.10
N GLU A 320 -10.91 -38.81 -5.65
CA GLU A 320 -11.31 -38.83 -7.07
C GLU A 320 -10.10 -38.76 -8.02
N LEU A 321 -9.11 -37.91 -7.71
CA LEU A 321 -7.87 -37.81 -8.50
C LEU A 321 -7.07 -39.12 -8.46
N ASP A 322 -6.91 -39.72 -7.27
CA ASP A 322 -6.17 -40.98 -7.10
C ASP A 322 -6.84 -42.09 -7.94
N ALA A 323 -8.17 -42.21 -7.90
CA ALA A 323 -8.93 -43.19 -8.70
C ALA A 323 -8.89 -42.91 -10.22
N GLU A 324 -8.96 -41.64 -10.65
CA GLU A 324 -8.81 -41.27 -12.06
C GLU A 324 -7.41 -41.55 -12.60
N ASN A 325 -6.38 -41.33 -11.78
CA ASN A 325 -4.99 -41.62 -12.12
C ASN A 325 -4.75 -43.12 -12.32
N GLU A 326 -5.35 -43.99 -11.49
CA GLU A 326 -5.34 -45.44 -11.69
C GLU A 326 -6.05 -45.86 -12.99
N SER A 327 -7.19 -45.25 -13.32
CA SER A 327 -7.90 -45.49 -14.59
C SER A 327 -7.06 -45.07 -15.80
N ILE A 328 -6.40 -43.91 -15.74
CA ILE A 328 -5.50 -43.41 -16.78
C ILE A 328 -4.30 -44.34 -16.96
N ALA A 329 -3.66 -44.78 -15.87
CA ALA A 329 -2.54 -45.71 -15.90
C ALA A 329 -2.93 -47.10 -16.45
N THR A 330 -4.19 -47.49 -16.31
CA THR A 330 -4.75 -48.71 -16.91
C THR A 330 -4.96 -48.52 -18.42
N ASP A 331 -5.69 -47.48 -18.84
CA ASP A 331 -5.97 -47.20 -20.26
C ASP A 331 -4.69 -47.03 -21.09
N GLN A 332 -3.65 -46.39 -20.53
CA GLN A 332 -2.31 -46.26 -21.14
C GLN A 332 -1.69 -47.59 -21.58
N ARG A 333 -2.02 -48.71 -20.93
CA ARG A 333 -1.49 -50.05 -21.26
C ARG A 333 -2.21 -50.70 -22.44
N TYR A 334 -3.41 -50.23 -22.82
CA TYR A 334 -4.29 -50.87 -23.81
C TYR A 334 -4.60 -49.99 -25.04
N THR A 335 -3.91 -48.86 -25.19
CA THR A 335 -4.14 -47.84 -26.24
C THR A 335 -3.28 -47.99 -27.51
N TYR A 336 -2.31 -48.92 -27.55
CA TYR A 336 -1.37 -49.01 -28.69
C TYR A 336 -2.08 -49.34 -30.02
N GLY A 337 -1.79 -48.55 -31.06
CA GLY A 337 -2.31 -48.76 -32.43
C GLY A 337 -3.74 -48.31 -32.69
N ASP A 338 -4.50 -47.84 -31.69
CA ASP A 338 -5.91 -47.45 -31.83
C ASP A 338 -6.11 -45.95 -31.59
N SER A 339 -6.27 -45.19 -32.68
CA SER A 339 -6.45 -43.73 -32.64
C SER A 339 -7.67 -43.28 -31.84
N ARG A 340 -8.73 -44.09 -31.76
CA ARG A 340 -9.95 -43.75 -30.99
C ARG A 340 -9.70 -43.91 -29.49
N LYS A 341 -9.02 -44.99 -29.08
CA LYS A 341 -8.62 -45.17 -27.68
C LYS A 341 -7.64 -44.09 -27.22
N ILE A 342 -6.66 -43.73 -28.07
CA ILE A 342 -5.70 -42.65 -27.79
C ILE A 342 -6.43 -41.30 -27.61
N HIS A 343 -7.41 -40.99 -28.45
CA HIS A 343 -8.23 -39.79 -28.29
C HIS A 343 -8.98 -39.77 -26.94
N ASN A 344 -9.65 -40.87 -26.60
CA ASN A 344 -10.39 -40.99 -25.33
C ASN A 344 -9.48 -40.87 -24.10
N LEU A 345 -8.29 -41.47 -24.14
CA LEU A 345 -7.27 -41.33 -23.09
C LEU A 345 -6.82 -39.86 -22.92
N ASN A 346 -6.57 -39.15 -24.02
CA ASN A 346 -6.19 -37.74 -23.97
C ASN A 346 -7.31 -36.86 -23.37
N VAL A 347 -8.58 -37.18 -23.64
CA VAL A 347 -9.73 -36.50 -23.01
C VAL A 347 -9.75 -36.75 -21.49
N LYS A 348 -9.55 -38.00 -21.03
CA LYS A 348 -9.42 -38.32 -19.59
C LYS A 348 -8.27 -37.56 -18.93
N ILE A 349 -7.08 -37.57 -19.54
CA ILE A 349 -5.90 -36.85 -19.04
C ILE A 349 -6.18 -35.33 -18.95
N SER A 350 -6.90 -34.76 -19.92
CA SER A 350 -7.28 -33.34 -19.89
C SER A 350 -8.20 -33.01 -18.71
N ALA A 351 -9.20 -33.87 -18.45
CA ALA A 351 -10.13 -33.71 -17.32
C ALA A 351 -9.42 -33.86 -15.96
N TYR A 352 -8.59 -34.89 -15.80
CA TYR A 352 -7.76 -35.09 -14.61
C TYR A 352 -6.85 -33.88 -14.33
N ASN A 353 -6.18 -33.36 -15.36
CA ASN A 353 -5.33 -32.17 -15.24
C ASN A 353 -6.13 -30.92 -14.84
N GLU A 354 -7.40 -30.81 -15.24
CA GLU A 354 -8.28 -29.73 -14.80
C GLU A 354 -8.70 -29.87 -13.34
N LYS A 355 -9.11 -31.07 -12.92
CA LYS A 355 -9.43 -31.40 -11.53
C LYS A 355 -8.23 -31.17 -10.61
N SER A 356 -7.02 -31.56 -11.03
CA SER A 356 -5.77 -31.29 -10.30
C SER A 356 -5.47 -29.80 -10.15
N ARG A 357 -5.70 -28.98 -11.20
CA ARG A 357 -5.62 -27.51 -11.10
C ARG A 357 -6.68 -26.92 -10.18
N TRP A 358 -7.82 -27.57 -9.99
CA TRP A 358 -8.86 -27.13 -9.06
C TRP A 358 -8.49 -27.49 -7.61
N TYR A 359 -8.08 -28.74 -7.36
CA TYR A 359 -7.52 -29.20 -6.09
C TYR A 359 -6.41 -28.29 -5.56
N ASN A 360 -5.38 -28.02 -6.39
CA ASN A 360 -4.25 -27.18 -5.99
C ASN A 360 -4.67 -25.74 -5.63
N ARG A 361 -5.72 -25.20 -6.28
CA ARG A 361 -6.28 -23.88 -5.92
C ARG A 361 -7.05 -23.93 -4.60
N LEU A 362 -7.83 -24.99 -4.34
CA LEU A 362 -8.56 -25.16 -3.09
C LEU A 362 -7.60 -25.29 -1.89
N VAL A 363 -6.53 -26.07 -2.04
CA VAL A 363 -5.47 -26.20 -1.02
C VAL A 363 -4.84 -24.84 -0.69
N ALA A 364 -4.49 -24.05 -1.72
CA ALA A 364 -3.89 -22.72 -1.51
C ALA A 364 -4.85 -21.71 -0.85
N ASP A 365 -6.13 -21.71 -1.22
CA ASP A 365 -7.16 -20.86 -0.59
C ASP A 365 -7.38 -21.25 0.89
N THR A 366 -7.43 -22.55 1.17
CA THR A 366 -7.58 -23.09 2.52
C THR A 366 -6.37 -22.74 3.41
N GLN A 367 -5.15 -22.81 2.87
CA GLN A 367 -3.94 -22.33 3.57
C GLN A 367 -4.00 -20.83 3.86
N GLY A 368 -4.46 -20.01 2.91
CA GLY A 368 -4.67 -18.58 3.12
C GLY A 368 -5.68 -18.27 4.23
N LYS A 369 -6.80 -19.01 4.27
CA LYS A 369 -7.80 -18.91 5.34
C LYS A 369 -7.26 -19.36 6.70
N ALA A 370 -6.45 -20.41 6.75
CA ALA A 370 -5.81 -20.90 7.97
C ALA A 370 -4.88 -19.85 8.59
N ALA A 371 -4.08 -19.15 7.78
CA ALA A 371 -3.22 -18.06 8.26
C ALA A 371 -4.03 -16.87 8.83
N VAL A 372 -5.19 -16.56 8.25
CA VAL A 372 -6.12 -15.54 8.79
C VAL A 372 -6.72 -15.99 10.12
N LEU A 373 -7.14 -17.25 10.23
CA LEU A 373 -7.63 -17.83 11.49
C LEU A 373 -6.55 -17.79 12.59
N GLU A 374 -5.32 -18.16 12.28
CA GLU A 374 -4.19 -18.11 13.21
C GLU A 374 -3.97 -16.68 13.75
N SER A 375 -4.02 -15.67 12.86
CA SER A 375 -3.93 -14.25 13.24
C SER A 375 -5.05 -13.83 14.21
N MET A 376 -6.28 -14.30 13.97
CA MET A 376 -7.43 -14.01 14.83
C MET A 376 -7.33 -14.69 16.19
N VAL A 377 -6.91 -15.96 16.25
CA VAL A 377 -6.64 -16.69 17.50
C VAL A 377 -5.54 -16.01 18.30
N ASN A 378 -4.43 -15.61 17.66
CA ASN A 378 -3.34 -14.89 18.31
C ASN A 378 -3.81 -13.54 18.88
N ARG A 379 -4.67 -12.80 18.16
CA ARG A 379 -5.30 -11.56 18.66
C ARG A 379 -6.18 -11.83 19.88
N TYR A 380 -7.04 -12.85 19.83
CA TYR A 380 -7.93 -13.23 20.92
C TYR A 380 -7.14 -13.62 22.18
N ASN A 381 -6.14 -14.49 22.05
CA ASN A 381 -5.29 -14.94 23.15
C ASN A 381 -4.54 -13.77 23.81
N LYS A 382 -4.03 -12.82 23.02
CA LYS A 382 -3.38 -11.61 23.55
C LYS A 382 -4.35 -10.72 24.33
N MET A 383 -5.59 -10.55 23.84
CA MET A 383 -6.62 -9.80 24.56
C MET A 383 -7.02 -10.50 25.86
N LEU A 384 -7.15 -11.83 25.84
CA LEU A 384 -7.43 -12.64 27.02
C LEU A 384 -6.32 -12.53 28.08
N GLN A 385 -5.05 -12.58 27.65
CA GLN A 385 -3.90 -12.35 28.53
C GLN A 385 -3.97 -10.96 29.17
N MET A 386 -4.13 -9.91 28.37
CA MET A 386 -4.25 -8.53 28.88
C MET A 386 -5.41 -8.34 29.87
N TYR A 387 -6.54 -9.01 29.64
CA TYR A 387 -7.67 -9.03 30.56
C TYR A 387 -7.34 -9.70 31.89
N ASN A 388 -6.68 -10.87 31.85
CA ASN A 388 -6.25 -11.61 33.03
C ASN A 388 -5.18 -10.84 33.83
N ASP A 389 -4.17 -10.28 33.16
CA ASP A 389 -3.12 -9.46 33.78
C ASP A 389 -3.72 -8.21 34.46
N CYS A 390 -4.70 -7.57 33.81
CA CYS A 390 -5.46 -6.46 34.39
C CYS A 390 -6.22 -6.87 35.65
N ARG A 391 -6.88 -8.04 35.62
CA ARG A 391 -7.61 -8.59 36.78
C ARG A 391 -6.70 -9.03 37.93
N ALA A 392 -5.51 -9.55 37.64
CA ALA A 392 -4.54 -10.01 38.63
C ALA A 392 -3.75 -8.85 39.29
N SER A 393 -3.85 -7.64 38.74
CA SER A 393 -3.17 -6.44 39.23
C SER A 393 -4.01 -5.62 40.23
N ASN A 394 -5.03 -6.23 40.86
CA ASN A 394 -5.98 -5.63 41.81
C ASN A 394 -5.92 -6.34 43.16
#